data_AF-A0A4V1D6H4-F1
#
_entry.id   AF-A0A4V1D6H4-F1
#
_cell.length_a   1.000
_cell.length_b   1.000
_cell.length_c   1.000
_cell.angle_alpha   90.00
_cell.angle_beta   90.00
_cell.angle_gamma   90.00
#
_symmetry.space_group_name_H-M   'P 1'
#
loop_
_entity.id
_entity.type
_entity.pdbx_description
1 polymer ?
#
loop_
_entity_poly.entity_id
_entity_poly.type
_entity_poly.pdbx_seq_one_letter_code
_entity_poly.pdbx_strand_id
1 'polypeptide(L)'
;MKNEKIEQAYQSTFSGLTMYYRDCELTEHLISAYKIDQIIQERGFADVSNRAEGLSKNVRFAIASNAASNLGEINPDVAKYGFHIITSGAYFKVLDIYKIGNKTQIMLMHFNENYLDVFNTTKSNIEDKIVLVGRKSLEIKIKMQPNAILNNEEWTERTKSPIGMTDSGTFFQIK
;
A
#
# COMPACT_ATOMS: atom_id res chain seq x y z
N MET A 1 -14.86 -3.98 26.97
CA MET A 1 -13.70 -3.11 26.73
C MET A 1 -12.67 -3.69 25.74
N LYS A 2 -11.84 -4.70 26.07
CA LYS A 2 -10.80 -5.20 25.11
C LYS A 2 -11.41 -5.74 23.80
N ASN A 3 -12.49 -6.52 23.91
CA ASN A 3 -13.18 -7.07 22.73
C ASN A 3 -13.90 -6.00 21.91
N GLU A 4 -14.47 -4.98 22.55
CA GLU A 4 -15.12 -3.84 21.85
C GLU A 4 -14.10 -3.01 21.06
N LYS A 5 -12.90 -2.75 21.60
CA LYS A 5 -11.84 -2.02 20.86
C LYS A 5 -11.37 -2.82 19.65
N ILE A 6 -11.29 -4.15 19.76
CA ILE A 6 -10.97 -5.02 18.62
C ILE A 6 -12.07 -4.95 17.56
N GLU A 7 -13.33 -5.07 17.96
CA GLU A 7 -14.47 -4.99 17.02
C GLU A 7 -14.51 -3.62 16.29
N GLN A 8 -14.32 -2.52 17.03
CA GLN A 8 -14.24 -1.17 16.45
C GLN A 8 -13.06 -1.03 15.49
N ALA A 9 -11.88 -1.58 15.83
CA ALA A 9 -10.72 -1.57 14.96
C ALA A 9 -11.02 -2.28 13.63
N TYR A 10 -11.68 -3.44 13.70
CA TYR A 10 -12.00 -4.24 12.52
C TYR A 10 -13.07 -3.55 11.67
N GLN A 11 -14.14 -3.05 12.28
CA GLN A 11 -15.18 -2.31 11.57
C GLN A 11 -14.59 -1.06 10.90
N SER A 12 -13.74 -0.31 11.61
CA SER A 12 -13.11 0.91 11.10
C SER A 12 -12.12 0.64 9.97
N THR A 13 -11.45 -0.52 9.96
CA THR A 13 -10.38 -0.82 9.00
C THR A 13 -10.92 -1.54 7.78
N PHE A 14 -11.85 -2.48 7.96
CA PHE A 14 -12.29 -3.38 6.89
C PHE A 14 -13.60 -2.96 6.22
N SER A 15 -14.42 -2.11 6.85
CA SER A 15 -15.63 -1.58 6.19
C SER A 15 -15.25 -0.68 5.01
N GLY A 16 -15.77 -0.98 3.82
CA GLY A 16 -15.47 -0.22 2.60
C GLY A 16 -14.05 -0.40 2.06
N LEU A 17 -13.32 -1.42 2.53
CA LEU A 17 -11.95 -1.68 2.11
C LEU A 17 -11.85 -1.97 0.61
N THR A 18 -10.91 -1.30 -0.05
CA THR A 18 -10.56 -1.56 -1.45
C THR A 18 -9.04 -1.56 -1.63
N MET A 19 -8.58 -1.88 -2.84
CA MET A 19 -7.16 -1.98 -3.18
C MET A 19 -6.69 -0.79 -4.01
N TYR A 20 -5.61 -0.19 -3.56
CA TYR A 20 -4.84 0.84 -4.26
C TYR A 20 -3.43 0.35 -4.56
N TYR A 21 -2.77 0.99 -5.51
CA TYR A 21 -1.49 0.52 -6.04
C TYR A 21 -0.52 1.67 -6.25
N ARG A 22 0.75 1.41 -5.94
CA ARG A 22 1.87 2.31 -6.21
C ARG A 22 3.04 1.48 -6.72
N ASP A 23 3.44 1.71 -7.96
CA ASP A 23 4.57 1.04 -8.58
C ASP A 23 5.80 1.98 -8.53
N CYS A 24 6.98 1.42 -8.21
CA CYS A 24 8.22 2.17 -8.12
C CYS A 24 9.43 1.27 -8.36
N GLU A 25 10.58 1.90 -8.65
CA GLU A 25 11.87 1.21 -8.69
C GLU A 25 12.60 1.40 -7.36
N LEU A 26 12.88 0.30 -6.66
CA LEU A 26 13.64 0.33 -5.41
C LEU A 26 14.87 -0.57 -5.50
N THR A 27 15.94 -0.21 -4.81
CA THR A 27 17.10 -1.11 -4.68
C THR A 27 16.74 -2.30 -3.77
N GLU A 28 17.41 -3.44 -3.95
CA GLU A 28 17.17 -4.63 -3.12
C GLU A 28 17.38 -4.33 -1.62
N HIS A 29 18.31 -3.43 -1.28
CA HIS A 29 18.52 -2.98 0.10
C HIS A 29 17.24 -2.39 0.70
N LEU A 30 16.53 -1.51 -0.03
CA LEU A 30 15.26 -0.93 0.44
C LEU A 30 14.15 -1.98 0.52
N ILE A 31 14.06 -2.87 -0.48
CA ILE A 31 13.05 -3.93 -0.52
C ILE A 31 13.21 -4.88 0.68
N SER A 32 14.44 -5.30 0.96
CA SER A 32 14.76 -6.24 2.04
C SER A 32 14.59 -5.68 3.45
N ALA A 33 14.43 -4.35 3.59
CA ALA A 33 14.20 -3.73 4.89
C ALA A 33 12.79 -4.01 5.44
N TYR A 34 11.80 -4.20 4.57
CA TYR A 34 10.44 -4.53 4.96
C TYR A 34 10.34 -5.94 5.54
N LYS A 35 9.56 -6.07 6.62
CA LYS A 35 9.28 -7.37 7.26
C LYS A 35 7.78 -7.58 7.38
N ILE A 36 7.34 -8.82 7.19
CA ILE A 36 5.94 -9.20 7.46
C ILE A 36 5.61 -8.92 8.92
N ASP A 37 4.38 -8.47 9.17
CA ASP A 37 3.84 -7.98 10.44
C ASP A 37 4.46 -6.68 10.98
N GLN A 38 5.44 -6.11 10.27
CA GLN A 38 5.98 -4.81 10.65
C GLN A 38 4.90 -3.73 10.51
N ILE A 39 4.78 -2.88 11.52
CA ILE A 39 4.05 -1.63 11.42
C ILE A 39 5.01 -0.54 10.96
N ILE A 40 4.58 0.25 9.99
CA ILE A 40 5.30 1.38 9.43
C ILE A 40 4.38 2.60 9.40
N GLN A 41 4.98 3.80 9.48
CA GLN A 41 4.25 5.06 9.34
C GLN A 41 4.80 5.83 8.16
N GLU A 42 3.93 6.26 7.24
CA GLU A 42 4.31 7.19 6.17
C GLU A 42 4.16 8.63 6.66
N ARG A 43 5.22 9.44 6.57
CA ARG A 43 5.21 10.83 7.04
C ARG A 43 4.65 11.78 5.99
N GLY A 44 4.85 11.48 4.72
CA GLY A 44 4.28 12.23 3.60
C GLY A 44 2.90 11.74 3.22
N PHE A 45 2.33 12.32 2.16
CA PHE A 45 1.17 11.73 1.51
C PHE A 45 1.59 10.48 0.73
N ALA A 46 0.77 9.44 0.76
CA ALA A 46 0.95 8.31 -0.14
C ALA A 46 0.07 8.49 -1.38
N ASP A 47 0.71 8.93 -2.46
CA ASP A 47 0.09 9.00 -3.78
C ASP A 47 -0.09 7.59 -4.35
N VAL A 48 -1.34 7.24 -4.68
CA VAL A 48 -1.71 5.89 -5.12
C VAL A 48 -2.72 5.93 -6.27
N SER A 49 -2.79 4.85 -7.04
CA SER A 49 -3.79 4.67 -8.09
C SER A 49 -4.80 3.60 -7.69
N ASN A 50 -6.06 3.76 -8.09
CA ASN A 50 -7.04 2.66 -8.03
C ASN A 50 -6.91 1.67 -9.21
N ARG A 51 -5.95 1.89 -10.10
CA ARG A 51 -5.69 1.04 -11.27
C ARG A 51 -4.44 0.21 -11.04
N ALA A 52 -4.46 -1.02 -11.54
CA ALA A 52 -3.26 -1.85 -11.63
C ALA A 52 -3.36 -2.79 -12.82
N GLU A 53 -2.34 -2.72 -13.66
CA GLU A 53 -2.15 -3.55 -14.87
C GLU A 53 -0.75 -4.19 -14.78
N GLY A 54 -0.10 -4.39 -15.93
CA GLY A 54 1.28 -4.86 -16.00
C GLY A 54 2.22 -4.08 -15.08
N LEU A 55 3.09 -4.80 -14.38
CA LEU A 55 4.10 -4.20 -13.52
C LEU A 55 5.38 -4.02 -14.33
N SER A 56 5.60 -2.82 -14.85
CA SER A 56 6.85 -2.43 -15.52
C SER A 56 8.02 -2.39 -14.54
N LYS A 57 7.79 -1.82 -13.35
CA LYS A 57 8.81 -1.61 -12.32
C LYS A 57 9.18 -2.89 -11.55
N ASN A 58 10.14 -2.81 -10.63
CA ASN A 58 10.49 -3.95 -9.78
C ASN A 58 9.66 -4.06 -8.50
N VAL A 59 9.01 -2.99 -8.03
CA VAL A 59 8.17 -3.00 -6.82
C VAL A 59 6.76 -2.51 -7.09
N ARG A 60 5.78 -3.21 -6.50
CA ARG A 60 4.39 -2.77 -6.34
C ARG A 60 4.02 -2.75 -4.86
N PHE A 61 3.67 -1.59 -4.33
CA PHE A 61 2.91 -1.52 -3.10
C PHE A 61 1.44 -1.74 -3.43
N ALA A 62 0.88 -2.85 -2.96
CA ALA A 62 -0.55 -3.11 -3.00
C ALA A 62 -1.12 -2.75 -1.63
N ILE A 63 -2.04 -1.79 -1.59
CA ILE A 63 -2.45 -1.13 -0.34
C ILE A 63 -3.95 -1.32 -0.16
N ALA A 64 -4.32 -2.09 0.86
CA ALA A 64 -5.70 -2.22 1.30
C ALA A 64 -6.06 -1.01 2.18
N SER A 65 -7.03 -0.20 1.75
CA SER A 65 -7.46 1.00 2.48
C SER A 65 -8.93 1.33 2.18
N ASN A 66 -9.61 1.92 3.15
CA ASN A 66 -10.96 2.50 3.02
C ASN A 66 -10.96 4.03 3.15
N ALA A 67 -9.79 4.66 3.23
CA ALA A 67 -9.63 6.06 3.59
C ALA A 67 -8.77 6.85 2.58
N ALA A 68 -8.63 6.35 1.34
CA ALA A 68 -7.97 7.10 0.28
C ALA A 68 -8.95 8.05 -0.40
N SER A 69 -8.61 9.34 -0.48
CA SER A 69 -9.45 10.37 -1.12
C SER A 69 -9.24 10.41 -2.63
N ASN A 70 -10.31 10.41 -3.41
CA ASN A 70 -10.24 10.49 -4.88
C ASN A 70 -9.94 11.92 -5.34
N LEU A 71 -8.72 12.17 -5.81
CA LEU A 71 -8.36 13.48 -6.33
C LEU A 71 -8.82 13.71 -7.77
N GLY A 72 -9.13 12.66 -8.52
CA GLY A 72 -9.67 12.80 -9.88
C GLY A 72 -11.04 13.48 -9.92
N GLU A 73 -11.83 13.38 -8.83
CA GLU A 73 -13.11 14.09 -8.70
C GLU A 73 -12.93 15.59 -8.41
N ILE A 74 -11.80 15.98 -7.82
CA ILE A 74 -11.50 17.36 -7.44
C ILE A 74 -10.72 18.07 -8.56
N ASN A 75 -9.76 17.37 -9.16
CA ASN A 75 -8.95 17.85 -10.26
C ASN A 75 -9.02 16.85 -11.43
N PRO A 76 -9.76 17.18 -12.51
CA PRO A 76 -9.89 16.31 -13.68
C PRO A 76 -8.56 15.97 -14.37
N ASP A 77 -7.53 16.81 -14.27
CA ASP A 77 -6.24 16.60 -14.95
C ASP A 77 -5.49 15.37 -14.43
N VAL A 78 -5.74 15.00 -13.17
CA VAL A 78 -5.13 13.83 -12.52
C VAL A 78 -6.04 12.60 -12.53
N ALA A 79 -7.30 12.74 -12.98
CA ALA A 79 -8.24 11.62 -13.10
C ALA A 79 -7.72 10.52 -14.04
N LYS A 80 -6.88 10.89 -15.02
CA LYS A 80 -6.19 9.96 -15.92
C LYS A 80 -5.35 8.91 -15.19
N TYR A 81 -4.85 9.20 -13.99
CA TYR A 81 -4.08 8.27 -13.15
C TYR A 81 -4.97 7.40 -12.25
N GLY A 82 -6.28 7.66 -12.16
CA GLY A 82 -7.09 7.09 -11.08
C GLY A 82 -6.59 7.53 -9.70
N PHE A 83 -6.13 8.78 -9.61
CA PHE A 83 -5.33 9.29 -8.49
C PHE A 83 -6.14 9.37 -7.19
N HIS A 84 -5.63 8.69 -6.18
CA HIS A 84 -6.07 8.84 -4.80
C HIS A 84 -4.88 9.19 -3.90
N ILE A 85 -5.20 9.79 -2.77
CA ILE A 85 -4.20 10.11 -1.74
C ILE A 85 -4.62 9.46 -0.42
N ILE A 86 -3.66 8.81 0.24
CA ILE A 86 -3.74 8.48 1.66
C ILE A 86 -2.99 9.56 2.44
N THR A 87 -3.60 10.09 3.48
CA THR A 87 -3.12 11.26 4.23
C THR A 87 -1.77 11.01 4.92
N SER A 88 -1.03 12.09 5.15
CA SER A 88 0.21 12.05 5.94
C SER A 88 0.01 11.51 7.35
N GLY A 89 1.01 10.79 7.85
CA GLY A 89 0.97 10.14 9.16
C GLY A 89 0.26 8.78 9.15
N ALA A 90 -0.13 8.27 7.97
CA ALA A 90 -0.83 7.00 7.83
C ALA A 90 0.00 5.82 8.35
N TYR A 91 -0.69 4.91 9.04
CA TYR A 91 -0.12 3.68 9.58
C TYR A 91 -0.45 2.50 8.68
N PHE A 92 0.56 1.69 8.40
CA PHE A 92 0.41 0.47 7.62
C PHE A 92 0.98 -0.72 8.35
N LYS A 93 0.29 -1.85 8.28
CA LYS A 93 0.86 -3.16 8.60
C LYS A 93 1.30 -3.83 7.31
N VAL A 94 2.54 -4.31 7.26
CA VAL A 94 3.03 -5.14 6.16
C VAL A 94 2.42 -6.53 6.30
N LEU A 95 1.45 -6.87 5.46
CA LEU A 95 0.77 -8.17 5.52
C LEU A 95 1.56 -9.27 4.81
N ASP A 96 2.24 -8.93 3.73
CA ASP A 96 2.91 -9.90 2.89
C ASP A 96 3.98 -9.25 2.01
N ILE A 97 4.97 -10.06 1.64
CA ILE A 97 6.01 -9.71 0.66
C ILE A 97 6.08 -10.88 -0.33
N TYR A 98 5.62 -10.66 -1.56
CA TYR A 98 5.47 -11.71 -2.56
C TYR A 98 6.30 -11.42 -3.80
N LYS A 99 7.12 -12.38 -4.23
CA LYS A 99 8.09 -12.21 -5.32
C LYS A 99 7.76 -13.13 -6.50
N ILE A 100 7.78 -12.59 -7.71
CA ILE A 100 7.71 -13.33 -8.97
C ILE A 100 8.90 -12.87 -9.82
N GLY A 101 9.93 -13.71 -9.92
CA GLY A 101 11.18 -13.35 -10.59
C GLY A 101 11.88 -12.17 -9.91
N ASN A 102 12.09 -11.08 -10.64
CA ASN A 102 12.67 -9.83 -10.14
C ASN A 102 11.63 -8.81 -9.65
N LYS A 103 10.34 -9.16 -9.62
CA LYS A 103 9.26 -8.27 -9.21
C LYS A 103 8.76 -8.63 -7.84
N THR A 104 8.65 -7.63 -6.97
CA THR A 104 8.19 -7.76 -5.59
C THR A 104 6.90 -6.98 -5.39
N GLN A 105 5.89 -7.61 -4.79
CA GLN A 105 4.74 -6.92 -4.25
C GLN A 105 4.86 -6.86 -2.73
N ILE A 106 4.72 -5.66 -2.16
CA ILE A 106 4.63 -5.43 -0.73
C ILE A 106 3.16 -5.11 -0.43
N MET A 107 2.48 -6.00 0.30
CA MET A 107 1.09 -5.83 0.68
C MET A 107 1.00 -5.04 1.98
N LEU A 108 0.31 -3.90 1.94
CA LEU A 108 0.11 -3.02 3.08
C LEU A 108 -1.36 -2.95 3.45
N MET A 109 -1.66 -2.98 4.74
CA MET A 109 -3.00 -2.68 5.27
C MET A 109 -2.96 -1.35 5.99
N HIS A 110 -3.69 -0.37 5.47
CA HIS A 110 -3.88 0.91 6.12
C HIS A 110 -4.84 0.78 7.30
N PHE A 111 -4.51 1.40 8.44
CA PHE A 111 -5.39 1.47 9.59
C PHE A 111 -5.21 2.78 10.36
N ASN A 112 -6.18 3.13 11.20
CA ASN A 112 -6.13 4.33 12.04
C ASN A 112 -5.23 4.12 13.26
N GLU A 113 -4.40 5.13 13.59
CA GLU A 113 -3.44 5.07 14.72
C GLU A 113 -4.05 4.70 16.07
N ASN A 114 -5.32 5.02 16.31
CA ASN A 114 -6.05 4.67 17.54
C ASN A 114 -6.10 3.14 17.79
N TYR A 115 -5.87 2.35 16.74
CA TYR A 115 -5.88 0.89 16.77
C TYR A 115 -4.47 0.27 16.65
N LEU A 116 -3.41 1.07 16.80
CA LEU A 116 -2.02 0.59 16.78
C LEU A 116 -1.80 -0.62 17.70
N ASP A 117 -2.21 -0.54 18.96
CA ASP A 117 -2.08 -1.65 19.92
C ASP A 117 -2.77 -2.94 19.47
N VAL A 118 -3.90 -2.80 18.76
CA VAL A 118 -4.69 -3.93 18.27
C VAL A 118 -3.96 -4.61 17.12
N PHE A 119 -3.58 -3.85 16.09
CA PHE A 119 -2.95 -4.44 14.90
C PHE A 119 -1.50 -4.85 15.12
N ASN A 120 -0.84 -4.33 16.16
CA ASN A 120 0.49 -4.77 16.57
C ASN A 120 0.49 -6.16 17.25
N THR A 121 -0.66 -6.58 17.79
CA THR A 121 -0.76 -7.82 18.59
C THR A 121 -1.69 -8.86 18.00
N THR A 122 -2.49 -8.50 17.00
CA THR A 122 -3.48 -9.40 16.38
C THR A 122 -3.15 -9.72 14.95
N LYS A 123 -3.60 -10.90 14.53
CA LYS A 123 -3.75 -11.30 13.13
C LYS A 123 -5.16 -11.78 12.92
N SER A 124 -5.73 -11.45 11.76
CA SER A 124 -7.09 -11.84 11.38
C SER A 124 -7.11 -12.73 10.14
N ASN A 125 -8.17 -13.53 10.03
CA ASN A 125 -8.47 -14.25 8.79
C ASN A 125 -8.81 -13.32 7.61
N ILE A 126 -9.12 -12.05 7.87
CA ILE A 126 -9.35 -11.04 6.84
C ILE A 126 -8.02 -10.64 6.20
N GLU A 127 -6.95 -10.48 6.99
CA GLU A 127 -5.59 -10.24 6.49
C GLU A 127 -5.15 -11.35 5.52
N ASP A 128 -5.36 -12.62 5.88
CA ASP A 128 -5.03 -13.76 5.00
C ASP A 128 -5.79 -13.70 3.67
N LYS A 129 -7.06 -13.27 3.69
CA LYS A 129 -7.86 -13.08 2.47
C LYS A 129 -7.33 -11.94 1.61
N ILE A 130 -6.93 -10.82 2.22
CA ILE A 130 -6.31 -9.68 1.51
C ILE A 130 -5.03 -10.15 0.82
N VAL A 131 -4.18 -10.90 1.52
CA VAL A 131 -2.95 -11.47 0.96
C VAL A 131 -3.26 -12.39 -0.22
N LEU A 132 -4.21 -13.31 -0.07
CA LEU A 132 -4.59 -14.24 -1.14
C LEU A 132 -5.10 -13.51 -2.39
N VAL A 133 -5.97 -12.51 -2.21
CA VAL A 133 -6.50 -11.69 -3.31
C VAL A 133 -5.37 -10.92 -3.99
N GLY A 134 -4.49 -10.31 -3.21
CA GLY A 134 -3.36 -9.54 -3.72
C GLY A 134 -2.36 -10.37 -4.51
N ARG A 135 -2.00 -11.57 -4.03
CA ARG A 135 -1.08 -12.47 -4.75
C ARG A 135 -1.68 -12.91 -6.09
N LYS A 136 -2.93 -13.37 -6.09
CA LYS A 136 -3.66 -13.73 -7.32
C LYS A 136 -3.73 -12.55 -8.29
N SER A 137 -3.96 -11.34 -7.77
CA SER A 137 -3.98 -10.13 -8.58
C SER A 137 -2.65 -9.91 -9.29
N LEU A 138 -1.53 -10.05 -8.59
CA LEU A 138 -0.19 -9.90 -9.18
C LEU A 138 0.09 -10.97 -10.23
N GLU A 139 -0.20 -12.25 -9.94
CA GLU A 139 0.03 -13.38 -10.85
C GLU A 139 -0.69 -13.21 -12.20
N ILE A 140 -1.87 -12.59 -12.18
CA ILE A 140 -2.64 -12.25 -13.39
C ILE A 140 -2.02 -11.02 -14.06
N LYS A 141 -1.86 -9.93 -13.30
CA LYS A 141 -1.47 -8.62 -13.84
C LYS A 141 -0.07 -8.59 -14.41
N ILE A 142 0.87 -9.36 -13.86
CA ILE A 142 2.26 -9.41 -14.35
C ILE A 142 2.38 -9.88 -15.82
N LYS A 143 1.35 -10.56 -16.34
CA LYS A 143 1.26 -11.04 -17.73
C LYS A 143 0.63 -9.99 -18.67
N MET A 144 0.10 -8.90 -18.12
CA MET A 144 -0.54 -7.82 -18.88
C MET A 144 0.50 -6.78 -19.30
N GLN A 145 0.17 -6.00 -20.32
CA GLN A 145 0.96 -4.82 -20.67
C GLN A 145 0.91 -3.77 -19.53
N PRO A 146 2.03 -3.10 -19.22
CA PRO A 146 2.02 -2.01 -18.25
C PRO A 146 1.19 -0.81 -18.73
N ASN A 147 0.54 -0.15 -17.78
CA ASN A 147 -0.24 1.05 -18.07
C ASN A 147 0.69 2.21 -18.44
N ALA A 148 0.60 2.74 -19.66
CA ALA A 148 1.47 3.83 -20.11
C ALA A 148 1.29 5.12 -19.31
N ILE A 149 0.07 5.41 -18.83
CA ILE A 149 -0.23 6.60 -18.04
C ILE A 149 0.41 6.50 -16.65
N LEU A 150 0.33 5.35 -15.98
CA LEU A 150 1.01 5.11 -14.70
C LEU A 150 2.53 4.89 -14.83
N ASN A 151 3.09 5.02 -16.03
CA ASN A 151 4.51 4.86 -16.30
C ASN A 151 5.13 6.07 -16.99
N ASN A 152 4.38 7.16 -17.10
CA ASN A 152 4.95 8.41 -17.58
C ASN A 152 5.87 9.04 -16.51
N GLU A 153 6.59 10.08 -16.90
CA GLU A 153 7.55 10.77 -16.04
C GLU A 153 6.88 11.39 -14.81
N GLU A 154 5.75 12.08 -15.00
CA GLU A 154 5.04 12.76 -13.91
C GLU A 154 4.62 11.80 -12.79
N TRP A 155 3.98 10.68 -13.14
CA TRP A 155 3.54 9.71 -12.15
C TRP A 155 4.72 8.96 -11.52
N THR A 156 5.73 8.61 -12.33
CA THR A 156 6.94 7.94 -11.84
C THR A 156 7.65 8.79 -10.79
N GLU A 157 7.76 10.10 -11.02
CA GLU A 157 8.40 11.02 -10.08
C GLU A 157 7.61 11.14 -8.76
N ARG A 158 6.27 11.16 -8.83
CA ARG A 158 5.40 11.18 -7.65
C ARG A 158 5.52 9.92 -6.78
N THR A 159 5.69 8.76 -7.41
CA THR A 159 5.65 7.47 -6.71
C THR A 159 7.02 6.87 -6.41
N LYS A 160 8.12 7.55 -6.74
CA LYS A 160 9.48 6.96 -6.70
C LYS A 160 9.97 6.51 -5.32
N SER A 161 9.60 7.22 -4.26
CA SER A 161 10.12 6.94 -2.92
C SER A 161 9.51 5.65 -2.32
N PRO A 162 10.21 4.96 -1.40
CA PRO A 162 9.61 3.88 -0.63
C PRO A 162 8.53 4.41 0.33
N ILE A 163 7.65 3.53 0.80
CA ILE A 163 6.62 3.89 1.81
C ILE A 163 7.15 3.58 3.22
N GLY A 164 7.03 4.54 4.14
CA GLY A 164 7.31 4.39 5.56
C GLY A 164 8.79 4.47 5.95
N MET A 165 9.67 4.77 5.00
CA MET A 165 11.12 4.90 5.23
C MET A 165 11.72 6.02 4.39
N THR A 166 12.92 6.45 4.75
CA THR A 166 13.75 7.33 3.91
C THR A 166 14.28 6.60 2.69
N ASP A 167 14.73 7.36 1.68
CA ASP A 167 15.43 6.81 0.50
C ASP A 167 16.76 6.10 0.84
N SER A 168 17.24 6.25 2.08
CA SER A 168 18.42 5.56 2.62
C SER A 168 18.08 4.27 3.39
N GLY A 169 16.81 3.86 3.43
CA GLY A 169 16.38 2.61 4.06
C GLY A 169 16.12 2.69 5.57
N THR A 170 16.00 3.89 6.14
CA THR A 170 15.67 4.07 7.56
C THR A 170 14.18 4.30 7.74
N PHE A 171 13.50 3.37 8.42
CA PHE A 171 12.08 3.54 8.76
C PHE A 171 11.84 4.75 9.65
N PHE A 172 10.72 5.42 9.43
CA PHE A 172 10.30 6.52 10.30
C PHE A 172 9.89 5.97 11.67
N GLN A 173 10.32 6.67 12.73
CA GLN A 173 9.94 6.34 14.11
C GLN A 173 8.42 6.51 14.29
N ILE A 174 7.77 5.45 14.76
CA ILE A 174 6.36 5.44 15.17
C ILE A 174 6.25 6.28 16.46
N LYS A 175 5.22 7.13 16.53
CA LYS A 175 4.95 7.97 17.69
C LYS A 175 4.04 7.28 18.69
#